data_AF-A0AAD7GK34-F1
#
_entry.id   AF-A0AAD7GK34-F1
#
_cell.length_a   1.000
_cell.length_b   1.000
_cell.length_c   1.000
_cell.angle_alpha   90.00
_cell.angle_beta   90.00
_cell.angle_gamma   90.00
#
_symmetry.space_group_name_H-M   'P 1'
#
loop_
_entity.id
_entity.type
_entity.pdbx_description
1 polymer ?
#
loop_
_entity_poly.entity_id
_entity_poly.type
_entity_poly.pdbx_seq_one_letter_code
_entity_poly.pdbx_strand_id
1 'polypeptide(L)'
;VSALVAETVQDPIYLQAAKQTADFIFAHLINGVNQVLDAIDSSSNSSCDPGPTLKPFNSGVVIEGLSVLYSITGNTTIQTLLNSIVTATISTTAWQGSNGIINFGGAGDLSLVQGLTTAYLRNATTPELRVDIGHYLAVQFNAVVDLATVNGSDVYGNTWLGPPTSVFAGSSQITALSAVLSGLSLGDSSEPPLPHPHHQIRPHLPTLTKPQKAPLSLALFSRV
;
A
#
# COMPACT_ATOMS: atom_id res chain seq x y z
N VAL A 1 9.69 -13.70 -7.73
CA VAL A 1 11.02 -13.88 -8.38
C VAL A 1 10.92 -13.87 -9.91
N SER A 2 10.38 -14.90 -10.58
CA SER A 2 10.48 -15.04 -12.05
C SER A 2 10.01 -13.81 -12.85
N ALA A 3 8.94 -13.13 -12.42
CA ALA A 3 8.48 -11.90 -13.08
C ALA A 3 9.51 -10.75 -13.03
N LEU A 4 10.21 -10.56 -11.90
CA LEU A 4 11.27 -9.55 -11.76
C LEU A 4 12.52 -9.90 -12.59
N VAL A 5 12.85 -11.19 -12.71
CA VAL A 5 13.95 -11.64 -13.58
C VAL A 5 13.58 -11.46 -15.06
N ALA A 6 12.33 -11.70 -15.43
CA ALA A 6 11.81 -11.40 -16.77
C ALA A 6 11.84 -9.89 -17.08
N GLU A 7 11.47 -9.03 -16.11
CA GLU A 7 11.53 -7.56 -16.23
C GLU A 7 12.97 -7.06 -16.46
N THR A 8 13.95 -7.64 -15.78
CA THR A 8 15.35 -7.18 -15.79
C THR A 8 16.23 -7.81 -16.88
N VAL A 9 16.07 -9.11 -17.15
CA VAL A 9 16.92 -9.87 -18.08
C VAL A 9 16.29 -9.97 -19.47
N GLN A 10 14.97 -9.79 -19.59
CA GLN A 10 14.19 -9.92 -20.84
C GLN A 10 14.27 -11.30 -21.52
N ASP A 11 14.75 -12.32 -20.82
CA ASP A 11 14.78 -13.70 -21.31
C ASP A 11 13.37 -14.33 -21.20
N PRO A 12 12.81 -14.86 -22.31
CA PRO A 12 11.46 -15.42 -22.34
C PRO A 12 11.25 -16.61 -21.39
N ILE A 13 12.31 -17.31 -20.94
CA ILE A 13 12.16 -18.44 -20.01
C ILE A 13 11.57 -17.99 -18.67
N TYR A 14 11.98 -16.82 -18.16
CA TYR A 14 11.49 -16.29 -16.89
C TYR A 14 10.07 -15.74 -17.03
N LEU A 15 9.73 -15.14 -18.18
CA LEU A 15 8.37 -14.70 -18.47
C LEU A 15 7.41 -15.90 -18.57
N GLN A 16 7.83 -16.98 -19.22
CA GLN A 16 7.03 -18.20 -19.30
C GLN A 16 6.87 -18.86 -17.93
N ALA A 17 7.93 -18.96 -17.14
CA ALA A 17 7.87 -19.47 -15.78
C ALA A 17 6.96 -18.60 -14.87
N ALA A 18 6.98 -17.27 -15.03
CA ALA A 18 6.11 -16.35 -14.29
C ALA A 18 4.62 -16.58 -14.62
N LYS A 19 4.29 -16.74 -15.92
CA LYS A 19 2.92 -17.09 -16.36
C LYS A 19 2.45 -18.42 -15.78
N GLN A 20 3.25 -19.48 -15.95
CA GLN A 20 2.93 -20.81 -15.40
C GLN A 20 2.76 -20.81 -13.88
N THR A 21 3.52 -19.97 -13.16
CA THR A 21 3.37 -19.78 -11.71
C THR A 21 2.04 -19.12 -11.37
N ALA A 22 1.65 -18.06 -12.12
CA ALA A 22 0.37 -17.39 -11.94
C ALA A 22 -0.82 -18.30 -12.26
N ASP A 23 -0.74 -19.08 -13.35
CA ASP A 23 -1.76 -20.06 -13.75
C ASP A 23 -1.95 -21.13 -12.66
N PHE A 24 -0.86 -21.66 -12.11
CA PHE A 24 -0.90 -22.64 -11.01
C PHE A 24 -1.53 -22.06 -9.73
N ILE A 25 -1.14 -20.85 -9.34
CA ILE A 25 -1.69 -20.17 -8.16
C ILE A 25 -3.19 -19.94 -8.34
N PHE A 26 -3.63 -19.47 -9.52
CA PHE A 26 -5.04 -19.27 -9.83
C PHE A 26 -5.85 -20.57 -9.81
N ALA A 27 -5.30 -21.65 -10.38
CA ALA A 27 -6.00 -22.93 -10.47
C ALA A 27 -6.11 -23.69 -9.12
N HIS A 28 -5.18 -23.47 -8.18
CA HIS A 28 -5.06 -24.35 -7.00
C HIS A 28 -4.85 -23.65 -5.65
N LEU A 29 -4.47 -22.37 -5.61
CA LEU A 29 -4.16 -21.65 -4.37
C LEU A 29 -5.05 -20.41 -4.16
N ILE A 30 -6.15 -20.29 -4.88
CA ILE A 30 -7.14 -19.22 -4.70
C ILE A 30 -8.51 -19.84 -4.41
N ASN A 31 -9.14 -19.39 -3.32
CA ASN A 31 -10.48 -19.87 -2.95
C ASN A 31 -11.61 -19.12 -3.70
N GLY A 32 -12.85 -19.58 -3.53
CA GLY A 32 -14.03 -18.99 -4.18
C GLY A 32 -14.36 -17.53 -3.80
N VAL A 33 -13.58 -16.91 -2.90
CA VAL A 33 -13.68 -15.48 -2.55
C VAL A 33 -12.36 -14.73 -2.81
N ASN A 34 -11.53 -15.25 -3.72
CA ASN A 34 -10.27 -14.66 -4.21
C ASN A 34 -9.14 -14.49 -3.17
N GLN A 35 -9.18 -15.23 -2.06
CA GLN A 35 -8.11 -15.21 -1.07
C GLN A 35 -7.04 -16.26 -1.39
N VAL A 36 -5.77 -15.90 -1.18
CA VAL A 36 -4.62 -16.80 -1.41
C VAL A 36 -4.46 -17.76 -0.23
N LEU A 37 -4.54 -19.05 -0.54
CA LEU A 37 -4.40 -20.18 0.38
C LEU A 37 -2.93 -20.53 0.63
N ASP A 38 -2.66 -21.20 1.76
CA ASP A 38 -1.29 -21.43 2.23
C ASP A 38 -0.50 -22.49 1.47
N ALA A 39 -1.10 -23.66 1.25
CA ALA A 39 -0.43 -24.79 0.64
C ALA A 39 -1.44 -25.81 0.09
N ILE A 40 -0.97 -26.63 -0.83
CA ILE A 40 -1.61 -27.86 -1.29
C ILE A 40 -0.97 -29.03 -0.54
N ASP A 41 -1.77 -29.94 0.02
CA ASP A 41 -1.22 -31.14 0.65
C ASP A 41 -0.93 -32.23 -0.39
N SER A 42 0.33 -32.67 -0.46
CA SER A 42 0.81 -33.76 -1.33
C SER A 42 0.92 -35.11 -0.62
N SER A 43 0.37 -35.25 0.59
CA SER A 43 0.30 -36.53 1.31
C SER A 43 -0.45 -37.59 0.49
N SER A 44 -0.08 -38.87 0.68
CA SER A 44 -0.63 -40.00 -0.11
C SER A 44 -2.14 -40.21 0.03
N ASN A 45 -2.77 -39.54 1.00
CA ASN A 45 -4.20 -39.64 1.31
C ASN A 45 -4.95 -38.31 1.03
N SER A 46 -4.25 -37.31 0.47
CA SER A 46 -4.82 -36.03 0.01
C SER A 46 -5.13 -36.10 -1.49
N SER A 47 -6.18 -35.40 -1.92
CA SER A 47 -6.54 -35.19 -3.33
C SER A 47 -5.79 -34.02 -3.98
N CYS A 48 -4.68 -33.56 -3.38
CA CYS A 48 -4.03 -32.28 -3.69
C CYS A 48 -4.96 -31.07 -3.46
N ASP A 49 -5.81 -31.17 -2.42
CA ASP A 49 -6.67 -30.07 -1.99
C ASP A 49 -5.83 -29.00 -1.27
N PRO A 50 -6.13 -27.71 -1.47
CA PRO A 50 -5.49 -26.64 -0.73
C PRO A 50 -6.08 -26.49 0.68
N GLY A 51 -5.21 -26.32 1.68
CA GLY A 51 -5.64 -26.07 3.04
C GLY A 51 -6.34 -24.71 3.19
N PRO A 52 -7.35 -24.57 4.08
CA PRO A 52 -8.11 -23.33 4.25
C PRO A 52 -7.33 -22.22 4.97
N THR A 53 -6.08 -22.47 5.36
CA THR A 53 -5.22 -21.54 6.08
C THR A 53 -4.93 -20.30 5.22
N LEU A 54 -5.20 -19.13 5.78
CA LEU A 54 -4.89 -17.84 5.19
C LEU A 54 -3.71 -17.21 5.92
N LYS A 55 -2.75 -16.66 5.16
CA LYS A 55 -1.63 -15.90 5.72
C LYS A 55 -1.37 -14.64 4.86
N PRO A 56 -1.14 -13.47 5.48
CA PRO A 56 -0.98 -12.21 4.75
C PRO A 56 0.19 -12.25 3.76
N PHE A 57 1.34 -12.83 4.15
CA PHE A 57 2.50 -12.89 3.28
C PHE A 57 2.27 -13.66 1.97
N ASN A 58 1.42 -14.69 1.96
CA ASN A 58 1.07 -15.41 0.73
C ASN A 58 0.33 -14.48 -0.25
N SER A 59 -0.63 -13.70 0.26
CA SER A 59 -1.32 -12.68 -0.56
C SER A 59 -0.35 -11.61 -1.04
N GLY A 60 0.56 -11.14 -0.17
CA GLY A 60 1.60 -10.17 -0.51
C GLY A 60 2.49 -10.59 -1.67
N VAL A 61 3.09 -11.78 -1.60
CA VAL A 61 4.00 -12.30 -2.65
C VAL A 61 3.26 -12.52 -3.98
N VAL A 62 1.99 -12.95 -3.94
CA VAL A 62 1.17 -13.10 -5.16
C VAL A 62 0.83 -11.73 -5.77
N ILE A 63 0.41 -10.75 -4.97
CA ILE A 63 0.14 -9.38 -5.41
C ILE A 63 1.39 -8.75 -6.03
N GLU A 64 2.56 -8.91 -5.40
CA GLU A 64 3.84 -8.43 -5.94
C GLU A 64 4.13 -9.07 -7.32
N GLY A 65 4.07 -10.40 -7.39
CA GLY A 65 4.37 -11.16 -8.60
C GLY A 65 3.44 -10.84 -9.77
N LEU A 66 2.13 -10.73 -9.51
CA LEU A 66 1.14 -10.37 -10.54
C LEU A 66 1.26 -8.90 -10.96
N SER A 67 1.62 -7.99 -10.07
CA SER A 67 1.84 -6.57 -10.40
C SER A 67 3.02 -6.37 -11.35
N VAL A 68 4.13 -7.08 -11.11
CA VAL A 68 5.29 -7.10 -12.02
C VAL A 68 4.94 -7.80 -13.33
N LEU A 69 4.22 -8.92 -13.27
CA LEU A 69 3.83 -9.65 -14.48
C LEU A 69 2.85 -8.86 -15.35
N TYR A 70 1.98 -8.05 -14.74
CA TYR A 70 1.15 -7.09 -15.45
C TYR A 70 1.97 -5.95 -16.06
N SER A 71 2.89 -5.31 -15.30
CA SER A 71 3.68 -4.18 -15.83
C SER A 71 4.52 -4.54 -17.07
N ILE A 72 4.99 -5.78 -17.17
CA ILE A 72 5.76 -6.27 -18.33
C ILE A 72 4.91 -6.85 -19.48
N THR A 73 3.62 -7.13 -19.26
CA THR A 73 2.76 -7.76 -20.31
C THR A 73 1.56 -6.93 -20.77
N GLY A 74 1.08 -5.99 -19.96
CA GLY A 74 -0.20 -5.30 -20.19
C GLY A 74 -1.42 -6.22 -20.20
N ASN A 75 -1.31 -7.46 -19.71
CA ASN A 75 -2.38 -8.45 -19.83
C ASN A 75 -3.54 -8.17 -18.85
N THR A 76 -4.69 -7.77 -19.39
CA THR A 76 -5.89 -7.41 -18.63
C THR A 76 -6.48 -8.56 -17.82
N THR A 77 -6.26 -9.83 -18.20
CA THR A 77 -6.65 -10.99 -17.39
C THR A 77 -5.84 -11.05 -16.09
N ILE A 78 -4.54 -10.75 -16.16
CA ILE A 78 -3.64 -10.72 -15.00
C ILE A 78 -4.01 -9.54 -14.08
N GLN A 79 -4.33 -8.37 -14.65
CA GLN A 79 -4.88 -7.25 -13.88
C GLN A 79 -6.22 -7.59 -13.22
N THR A 80 -7.14 -8.27 -13.92
CA THR A 80 -8.45 -8.65 -13.36
C THR A 80 -8.28 -9.59 -12.16
N LEU A 81 -7.36 -10.55 -12.25
CA LEU A 81 -7.00 -11.43 -11.15
C LEU A 81 -6.37 -10.65 -9.99
N LEU A 82 -5.38 -9.80 -10.28
CA LEU A 82 -4.73 -8.93 -9.29
C LEU A 82 -5.74 -8.06 -8.53
N ASN A 83 -6.66 -7.40 -9.24
CA ASN A 83 -7.71 -6.58 -8.63
C ASN A 83 -8.58 -7.40 -7.66
N SER A 84 -8.95 -8.60 -8.07
CA SER A 84 -9.80 -9.51 -7.28
C SER A 84 -9.09 -9.96 -5.98
N ILE A 85 -7.80 -10.31 -6.08
CA ILE A 85 -6.98 -10.70 -4.93
C ILE A 85 -6.74 -9.51 -4.00
N VAL A 86 -6.34 -8.35 -4.52
CA VAL A 86 -6.13 -7.14 -3.70
C VAL A 86 -7.40 -6.78 -2.93
N THR A 87 -8.56 -6.78 -3.59
CA THR A 87 -9.85 -6.49 -2.96
C THR A 87 -10.14 -7.45 -1.80
N ALA A 88 -9.97 -8.76 -2.01
CA ALA A 88 -10.14 -9.78 -0.98
C ALA A 88 -9.10 -9.64 0.16
N THR A 89 -7.88 -9.21 -0.18
CA THR A 89 -6.75 -9.05 0.74
C THR A 89 -6.94 -7.87 1.69
N ILE A 90 -7.39 -6.71 1.20
CA ILE A 90 -7.60 -5.52 2.05
C ILE A 90 -8.95 -5.55 2.80
N SER A 91 -9.86 -6.45 2.41
CA SER A 91 -11.21 -6.58 3.01
C SER A 91 -11.37 -7.76 3.98
N THR A 92 -10.38 -8.64 4.10
CA THR A 92 -10.48 -9.83 4.96
C THR A 92 -10.40 -9.47 6.45
N THR A 93 -10.87 -10.36 7.32
CA THR A 93 -10.68 -10.29 8.77
C THR A 93 -9.65 -11.30 9.29
N ALA A 94 -8.96 -12.03 8.41
CA ALA A 94 -8.04 -13.10 8.78
C ALA A 94 -6.74 -12.61 9.44
N TRP A 95 -6.34 -11.37 9.19
CA TRP A 95 -5.12 -10.75 9.71
C TRP A 95 -5.29 -9.26 10.08
N GLN A 96 -6.52 -8.76 10.16
CA GLN A 96 -6.80 -7.36 10.46
C GLN A 96 -8.19 -7.21 11.11
N GLY A 97 -8.36 -6.17 11.92
CA GLY A 97 -9.64 -5.81 12.52
C GLY A 97 -10.43 -4.80 11.68
N SER A 98 -11.54 -4.30 12.23
CA SER A 98 -12.33 -3.21 11.64
C SER A 98 -11.59 -1.86 11.57
N ASN A 99 -10.41 -1.77 12.16
CA ASN A 99 -9.49 -0.64 12.05
C ASN A 99 -8.50 -0.76 10.87
N GLY A 100 -8.52 -1.87 10.13
CA GLY A 100 -7.63 -2.11 8.97
C GLY A 100 -6.15 -2.31 9.31
N ILE A 101 -5.77 -2.37 10.60
CA ILE A 101 -4.37 -2.56 11.01
C ILE A 101 -4.02 -4.05 10.93
N ILE A 102 -2.91 -4.38 10.27
CA ILE A 102 -2.40 -5.76 10.20
C ILE A 102 -1.98 -6.23 11.60
N ASN A 103 -2.51 -7.39 11.99
CA ASN A 103 -2.26 -8.07 13.25
C ASN A 103 -2.35 -9.61 13.04
N PHE A 104 -1.42 -10.17 12.26
CA PHE A 104 -1.29 -11.62 12.11
C PHE A 104 -0.40 -12.16 13.22
N GLY A 105 -0.96 -13.00 14.10
CA GLY A 105 -0.21 -13.59 15.22
C GLY A 105 0.35 -12.58 16.24
N GLY A 106 -0.20 -11.36 16.31
CA GLY A 106 0.32 -10.27 17.16
C GLY A 106 1.22 -9.27 16.44
N ALA A 107 1.37 -9.36 15.12
CA ALA A 107 2.34 -8.57 14.35
C ALA A 107 1.80 -8.01 13.02
N GLY A 108 2.46 -6.96 12.51
CA GLY A 108 2.38 -6.57 11.10
C GLY A 108 2.99 -7.61 10.15
N ASP A 109 2.81 -7.42 8.84
CA ASP A 109 3.35 -8.33 7.82
C ASP A 109 4.09 -7.57 6.71
N LEU A 110 5.38 -7.90 6.55
CA LEU A 110 6.30 -7.29 5.59
C LEU A 110 5.85 -7.52 4.14
N SER A 111 5.57 -8.77 3.79
CA SER A 111 5.35 -9.19 2.40
C SER A 111 4.02 -8.68 1.87
N LEU A 112 2.98 -8.60 2.72
CA LEU A 112 1.71 -7.98 2.39
C LEU A 112 1.89 -6.49 2.06
N VAL A 113 2.60 -5.74 2.91
CA VAL A 113 2.89 -4.32 2.66
C VAL A 113 3.74 -4.15 1.38
N GLN A 114 4.78 -4.94 1.18
CA GLN A 114 5.63 -4.89 -0.02
C GLN A 114 4.86 -5.18 -1.32
N GLY A 115 3.96 -6.17 -1.31
CA GLY A 115 3.11 -6.51 -2.45
C GLY A 115 2.14 -5.38 -2.80
N LEU A 116 1.42 -4.86 -1.80
CA LEU A 116 0.50 -3.73 -1.98
C LEU A 116 1.21 -2.46 -2.48
N THR A 117 2.36 -2.11 -1.92
CA THR A 117 3.17 -0.98 -2.37
C THR A 117 3.70 -1.18 -3.79
N THR A 118 4.06 -2.41 -4.15
CA THR A 118 4.43 -2.77 -5.53
C THR A 118 3.27 -2.58 -6.51
N ALA A 119 2.05 -2.98 -6.14
CA ALA A 119 0.85 -2.75 -6.96
C ALA A 119 0.54 -1.25 -7.13
N TYR A 120 0.66 -0.48 -6.04
CA TYR A 120 0.44 0.97 -6.01
C TYR A 120 1.43 1.74 -6.89
N LEU A 121 2.74 1.46 -6.75
CA LEU A 121 3.80 2.17 -7.48
C LEU A 121 3.85 1.81 -8.97
N ARG A 122 3.49 0.57 -9.34
CA ARG A 122 3.45 0.13 -10.74
C ARG A 122 2.15 0.52 -11.47
N ASN A 123 1.21 1.19 -10.82
CA ASN A 123 -0.15 1.44 -11.36
C ASN A 123 -0.81 0.14 -11.87
N ALA A 124 -0.63 -0.95 -11.14
CA ALA A 124 -0.97 -2.28 -11.64
C ALA A 124 -2.47 -2.61 -11.56
N THR A 125 -3.19 -1.96 -10.64
CA THR A 125 -4.64 -2.11 -10.44
C THR A 125 -5.45 -1.02 -11.15
N THR A 126 -6.78 -1.05 -11.06
CA THR A 126 -7.61 0.10 -11.47
C THR A 126 -7.31 1.35 -10.63
N PRO A 127 -7.58 2.56 -11.14
CA PRO A 127 -7.35 3.81 -10.40
C PRO A 127 -8.02 3.85 -9.03
N GLU A 128 -9.27 3.36 -8.94
CA GLU A 128 -10.06 3.35 -7.71
C GLU A 128 -9.43 2.40 -6.67
N LEU A 129 -9.09 1.18 -7.09
CA LEU A 129 -8.46 0.21 -6.20
C LEU A 129 -7.04 0.63 -5.81
N ARG A 130 -6.33 1.39 -6.65
CA ARG A 130 -5.05 2.02 -6.30
C ARG A 130 -5.20 3.04 -5.17
N VAL A 131 -6.28 3.84 -5.17
CA VAL A 131 -6.60 4.74 -4.05
C VAL A 131 -6.87 3.97 -2.77
N ASP A 132 -7.64 2.87 -2.84
CA ASP A 132 -7.90 2.01 -1.68
C ASP A 132 -6.63 1.35 -1.11
N ILE A 133 -5.71 0.91 -1.98
CA ILE A 133 -4.37 0.45 -1.55
C ILE A 133 -3.62 1.58 -0.82
N GLY A 134 -3.65 2.80 -1.36
CA GLY A 134 -3.00 3.97 -0.75
C GLY A 134 -3.54 4.25 0.66
N HIS A 135 -4.86 4.25 0.83
CA HIS A 135 -5.50 4.38 2.14
C HIS A 135 -5.09 3.26 3.10
N TYR A 136 -5.08 2.01 2.64
CA TYR A 136 -4.69 0.85 3.44
C TYR A 136 -3.23 0.92 3.91
N LEU A 137 -2.31 1.34 3.04
CA LEU A 137 -0.90 1.55 3.37
C LEU A 137 -0.70 2.72 4.35
N ALA A 138 -1.44 3.81 4.20
CA ALA A 138 -1.43 4.94 5.14
C ALA A 138 -1.89 4.54 6.55
N VAL A 139 -2.87 3.63 6.67
CA VAL A 139 -3.28 3.06 7.96
C VAL A 139 -2.11 2.29 8.61
N GLN A 140 -1.35 1.50 7.86
CA GLN A 140 -0.20 0.77 8.42
C GLN A 140 0.93 1.72 8.85
N PHE A 141 1.19 2.76 8.05
CA PHE A 141 2.15 3.82 8.39
C PHE A 141 1.80 4.50 9.72
N ASN A 142 0.56 4.98 9.87
CA ASN A 142 0.10 5.65 11.09
C ASN A 142 0.14 4.69 12.29
N ALA A 143 -0.28 3.43 12.13
CA ALA A 143 -0.21 2.43 13.19
C ALA A 143 1.22 2.19 13.69
N VAL A 144 2.21 2.14 12.78
CA VAL A 144 3.62 2.01 13.15
C VAL A 144 4.12 3.25 13.90
N VAL A 145 3.85 4.45 13.40
CA VAL A 145 4.38 5.70 13.97
C VAL A 145 3.70 6.05 15.31
N ASP A 146 2.37 5.95 15.38
CA ASP A 146 1.58 6.45 16.51
C ASP A 146 1.35 5.40 17.61
N LEU A 147 1.31 4.10 17.27
CA LEU A 147 0.93 3.03 18.21
C LEU A 147 2.08 2.05 18.52
N ALA A 148 2.96 1.78 17.55
CA ALA A 148 4.04 0.80 17.70
C ALA A 148 5.39 1.40 18.13
N THR A 149 5.54 2.73 18.07
CA THR A 149 6.81 3.44 18.31
C THR A 149 6.69 4.36 19.52
N VAL A 150 7.73 4.41 20.36
CA VAL A 150 7.77 5.37 21.47
C VAL A 150 8.09 6.76 20.90
N ASN A 151 7.30 7.77 21.24
CA ASN A 151 7.50 9.14 20.74
C ASN A 151 8.94 9.62 21.03
N GLY A 152 9.64 10.06 19.98
CA GLY A 152 11.04 10.47 20.04
C GLY A 152 12.06 9.32 20.05
N SER A 153 11.64 8.09 19.70
CA SER A 153 12.51 6.91 19.61
C SER A 153 12.57 6.35 18.19
N ASP A 154 13.74 5.84 17.81
CA ASP A 154 13.94 5.08 16.56
C ASP A 154 13.71 3.55 16.75
N VAL A 155 13.04 3.14 17.83
CA VAL A 155 12.70 1.73 18.10
C VAL A 155 11.25 1.46 17.72
N TYR A 156 11.08 0.83 16.55
CA TYR A 156 9.78 0.46 16.01
C TYR A 156 9.32 -0.92 16.50
N GLY A 157 8.09 -1.01 17.00
CA GLY A 157 7.47 -2.27 17.43
C GLY A 157 6.88 -3.09 16.28
N ASN A 158 6.81 -4.43 16.45
CA ASN A 158 6.16 -5.31 15.48
C ASN A 158 4.64 -5.38 15.66
N THR A 159 4.14 -5.09 16.87
CA THR A 159 2.71 -5.12 17.21
C THR A 159 2.10 -3.75 16.90
N TRP A 160 1.52 -3.61 15.71
CA TRP A 160 1.00 -2.32 15.20
C TRP A 160 -0.29 -1.84 15.87
N LEU A 161 -0.94 -2.69 16.68
CA LEU A 161 -2.01 -2.28 17.60
C LEU A 161 -1.48 -1.62 18.89
N GLY A 162 -0.16 -1.59 19.09
CA GLY A 162 0.47 -1.19 20.34
C GLY A 162 0.33 -2.23 21.47
N PRO A 163 0.82 -1.92 22.69
CA PRO A 163 1.58 -0.72 23.03
C PRO A 163 2.98 -0.69 22.37
N PRO A 164 3.62 0.48 22.30
CA PRO A 164 4.96 0.59 21.73
C PRO A 164 6.02 -0.08 22.63
N THR A 165 7.17 -0.43 22.04
CA THR A 165 8.29 -1.06 22.75
C THR A 165 9.54 -0.17 22.71
N SER A 166 10.30 -0.15 23.81
CA SER A 166 11.65 0.42 23.87
C SER A 166 12.76 -0.64 23.65
N VAL A 167 12.39 -1.92 23.51
CA VAL A 167 13.33 -3.02 23.28
C VAL A 167 13.53 -3.21 21.78
N PHE A 168 14.76 -2.97 21.31
CA PHE A 168 15.15 -3.19 19.93
C PHE A 168 15.07 -4.66 19.54
N ALA A 169 14.42 -4.94 18.41
CA ALA A 169 14.45 -6.23 17.73
C ALA A 169 14.51 -5.99 16.21
N GLY A 170 15.51 -6.58 15.55
CA GLY A 170 15.78 -6.32 14.12
C GLY A 170 14.64 -6.73 13.19
N SER A 171 13.95 -7.82 13.49
CA SER A 171 12.75 -8.25 12.75
C SER A 171 11.60 -7.25 12.86
N SER A 172 11.39 -6.65 14.03
CA SER A 172 10.42 -5.56 14.23
C SER A 172 10.79 -4.33 13.41
N GLN A 173 12.08 -3.94 13.40
CA GLN A 173 12.54 -2.79 12.63
C GLN A 173 12.32 -2.99 11.13
N ILE A 174 12.71 -4.15 10.60
CA ILE A 174 12.58 -4.48 9.17
C ILE A 174 11.10 -4.51 8.74
N THR A 175 10.23 -5.09 9.58
CA THR A 175 8.78 -5.16 9.30
C THR A 175 8.15 -3.78 9.33
N ALA A 176 8.40 -2.98 10.37
CA ALA A 176 7.93 -1.60 10.48
C ALA A 176 8.45 -0.68 9.37
N LEU A 177 9.73 -0.82 8.99
CA LEU A 177 10.36 -0.04 7.92
C LEU A 177 9.62 -0.21 6.58
N SER A 178 9.04 -1.38 6.29
CA SER A 178 8.24 -1.56 5.07
C SER A 178 7.00 -0.65 5.06
N ALA A 179 6.30 -0.50 6.18
CA ALA A 179 5.14 0.39 6.30
C ALA A 179 5.56 1.87 6.25
N VAL A 180 6.67 2.23 6.92
CA VAL A 180 7.23 3.59 6.90
C VAL A 180 7.60 4.02 5.47
N LEU A 181 8.39 3.21 4.75
CA LEU A 181 8.78 3.50 3.37
C LEU A 181 7.57 3.53 2.41
N SER A 182 6.59 2.65 2.64
CA SER A 182 5.36 2.63 1.85
C SER A 182 4.54 3.91 2.01
N GLY A 183 4.33 4.37 3.25
CA GLY A 183 3.61 5.62 3.52
C GLY A 183 4.34 6.85 2.95
N LEU A 184 5.67 6.91 3.06
CA LEU A 184 6.46 7.98 2.43
C LEU A 184 6.30 8.01 0.91
N SER A 185 6.26 6.83 0.26
CA SER A 185 6.08 6.70 -1.19
C SER A 185 4.69 7.16 -1.69
N LEU A 186 3.70 7.27 -0.80
CA LEU A 186 2.40 7.88 -1.13
C LEU A 186 2.53 9.41 -1.30
N GLY A 187 3.37 10.06 -0.50
CA GLY A 187 3.55 11.52 -0.53
C GLY A 187 4.23 12.03 -1.81
N ASP A 188 5.14 11.24 -2.38
CA ASP A 188 5.79 11.55 -3.67
C ASP A 188 4.82 11.40 -4.85
N SER A 189 3.72 10.66 -4.67
CA SER A 189 2.64 10.49 -5.65
C SER A 189 1.67 11.67 -5.63
N SER A 190 2.18 12.86 -5.96
CA SER A 190 1.41 14.13 -5.94
C SER A 190 0.23 14.16 -6.94
N GLU A 191 -0.92 13.67 -6.51
CA GLU A 191 -2.21 14.08 -7.07
C GLU A 191 -2.46 15.56 -6.70
N PRO A 192 -2.95 16.41 -7.63
CA PRO A 192 -3.24 17.80 -7.31
C PRO A 192 -4.31 17.88 -6.20
N PRO A 193 -4.19 18.83 -5.25
CA PRO A 193 -5.12 18.92 -4.14
C PRO A 193 -6.55 19.13 -4.64
N LEU A 194 -7.48 18.30 -4.14
CA LEU A 194 -8.91 18.43 -4.39
C LEU A 194 -9.34 19.90 -4.16
N PRO A 195 -10.09 20.52 -5.09
CA PRO A 195 -10.50 21.90 -4.95
C PRO A 195 -11.33 22.06 -3.67
N HIS A 196 -10.83 22.85 -2.73
CA HIS A 196 -11.54 23.16 -1.49
C HIS A 196 -12.95 23.70 -1.79
N PRO A 197 -13.97 23.36 -0.98
CA PRO A 197 -15.30 23.89 -1.16
C PRO A 197 -15.27 25.43 -1.06
N HIS A 198 -15.52 26.11 -2.18
CA HIS A 198 -15.65 27.56 -2.19
C HIS A 198 -16.89 27.96 -1.39
N HIS A 199 -16.67 28.30 -0.12
CA HIS A 199 -17.65 29.00 0.69
C HIS A 199 -17.90 30.38 0.05
N GLN A 200 -18.97 30.50 -0.74
CA GLN A 200 -19.33 31.75 -1.40
C GLN A 200 -19.81 32.79 -0.37
N ILE A 201 -18.87 33.54 0.20
CA ILE A 201 -19.17 34.80 0.86
C ILE A 201 -19.30 35.86 -0.24
N ARG A 202 -20.53 36.33 -0.48
CA ARG A 202 -20.78 37.46 -1.39
C ARG A 202 -20.14 38.73 -0.81
N PRO A 203 -19.27 39.45 -1.53
CA PRO A 203 -18.87 40.78 -1.14
C PRO A 203 -20.01 41.76 -1.47
N HIS A 204 -20.62 42.36 -0.45
CA HIS A 204 -21.36 43.61 -0.66
C HIS A 204 -20.35 44.71 -0.98
N LEU A 205 -20.46 45.31 -2.16
CA LEU A 205 -19.58 46.36 -2.66
C LEU A 205 -20.07 47.76 -2.21
N PRO A 206 -19.32 48.51 -1.39
CA PRO A 206 -19.60 49.92 -1.14
C PRO A 206 -18.98 50.79 -2.25
N THR A 207 -19.75 51.74 -2.78
CA THR A 207 -19.29 52.71 -3.79
C THR A 207 -18.21 53.65 -3.26
N LEU A 208 -17.09 53.76 -3.98
CA LEU A 208 -16.02 54.72 -3.70
C LEU A 208 -16.32 56.13 -4.23
N THR A 209 -16.22 57.13 -3.35
CA THR A 209 -16.07 58.55 -3.72
C THR A 209 -14.60 58.97 -3.67
N LYS A 210 -14.09 59.52 -4.79
CA LYS A 210 -12.83 60.32 -4.87
C LYS A 210 -13.04 61.70 -4.21
N PRO A 211 -12.00 62.48 -3.83
CA PRO A 211 -10.62 62.58 -4.38
C PRO A 211 -9.54 62.11 -3.36
N GLN A 212 -8.22 62.43 -3.40
CA GLN A 212 -7.41 63.38 -4.19
C GLN A 212 -5.92 62.93 -4.36
N LYS A 213 -5.06 63.84 -4.85
CA LYS A 213 -3.58 63.84 -4.91
C LYS A 213 -3.08 65.08 -4.14
N ALA A 214 -1.88 65.24 -3.57
CA ALA A 214 -0.58 64.53 -3.46
C ALA A 214 0.14 65.12 -2.18
N PRO A 215 1.44 64.92 -1.83
CA PRO A 215 2.54 64.22 -2.52
C PRO A 215 3.41 63.26 -1.65
N LEU A 216 4.50 62.76 -2.26
CA LEU A 216 5.51 61.86 -1.67
C LEU A 216 6.23 62.46 -0.45
N SER A 217 6.64 61.57 0.45
CA SER A 217 7.89 61.72 1.21
C SER A 217 8.62 60.37 1.28
N LEU A 218 9.95 60.41 1.24
CA LEU A 218 10.87 59.28 1.20
C LEU A 218 11.63 59.20 2.52
N ALA A 219 11.62 58.07 3.22
CA ALA A 219 12.45 57.87 4.41
C ALA A 219 12.90 56.40 4.56
N LEU A 220 14.20 56.23 4.81
CA LEU A 220 14.86 54.97 5.17
C LEU A 220 14.65 54.64 6.67
N PHE A 221 15.18 53.47 7.07
CA PHE A 221 15.58 52.93 8.40
C PHE A 221 14.84 51.61 8.67
N SER A 222 15.44 50.41 8.61
CA SER A 222 16.71 49.85 9.16
C SER A 222 16.60 49.44 10.64
N ARG A 223 16.65 48.11 10.88
CA ARG A 223 16.81 47.39 12.17
C ARG A 223 15.61 47.53 13.13
N VAL A 224 15.30 46.54 13.98
CA VAL A 224 16.09 45.41 14.49
C VAL A 224 15.56 44.07 13.99
#